data_AF-A0A067DL94-F1
#
_entry.id   AF-A0A067DL94-F1
#
_cell.length_a   1.000
_cell.length_b   1.000
_cell.length_c   1.000
_cell.angle_alpha   90.00
_cell.angle_beta   90.00
_cell.angle_gamma   90.00
#
_symmetry.space_group_name_H-M   'P 1'
#
loop_
_entity.id
_entity.type
_entity.pdbx_description
1 polymer ?
#
loop_
_entity_poly.entity_id
_entity_poly.type
_entity_poly.pdbx_seq_one_letter_code
_entity_poly.pdbx_strand_id
1 'polypeptide(L)'
;MARKKSADFEPLRELVRHHIESFDYMLDEGLSEMFDHCRQAKISYTGKLMADVEFQYLDAGSPVVRERFNFGQFPVMLKTRRCHLQGADSQKLVSLKEEAAEMGGYFILNGLERVFRSVILPKQN
;
A
#
# COMPACT_ATOMS: atom_id res chain seq x y z
N MET A 1 32.54 38.80 -10.98
CA MET A 1 31.49 37.76 -11.17
C MET A 1 30.44 37.95 -10.08
N ALA A 2 29.32 38.61 -10.42
CA ALA A 2 28.29 38.96 -9.45
C ALA A 2 27.46 37.72 -9.08
N ARG A 3 27.52 37.34 -7.80
CA ARG A 3 26.71 36.29 -7.19
C ARG A 3 25.24 36.72 -7.27
N LYS A 4 24.45 36.06 -8.11
CA LYS A 4 23.00 36.33 -8.28
C LYS A 4 22.34 36.18 -6.90
N LYS A 5 21.76 37.26 -6.36
CA LYS A 5 21.02 37.25 -5.10
C LYS A 5 19.94 36.17 -5.20
N SER A 6 20.00 35.17 -4.32
CA SER A 6 18.91 34.21 -4.10
C SER A 6 17.68 35.02 -3.74
N ALA A 7 16.64 34.97 -4.58
CA ALA A 7 15.38 35.62 -4.28
C ALA A 7 14.82 35.05 -2.97
N ASP A 8 14.25 35.92 -2.14
CA ASP A 8 13.67 35.55 -0.86
C ASP A 8 12.33 34.85 -1.12
N PHE A 9 12.36 33.52 -1.13
CA PHE A 9 11.22 32.66 -1.45
C PHE A 9 10.37 32.32 -0.22
N GLU A 10 10.59 32.96 0.93
CA GLU A 10 9.81 32.72 2.15
C GLU A 10 8.29 32.91 1.97
N PRO A 11 7.80 33.98 1.30
CA PRO A 11 6.36 34.13 1.07
C PRO A 11 5.77 33.00 0.24
N LEU A 12 6.56 32.43 -0.68
CA LEU A 12 6.15 31.27 -1.47
C LEU A 12 6.17 30.00 -0.64
N ARG A 13 7.14 29.83 0.28
CA ARG A 13 7.17 28.70 1.23
C ARG A 13 5.98 28.71 2.16
N GLU A 14 5.61 29.86 2.71
CA GLU A 14 4.38 30.03 3.51
C GLU A 14 3.14 29.62 2.71
N LEU A 15 3.06 29.98 1.42
CA LEU A 15 1.92 29.64 0.57
C LEU A 15 1.77 28.12 0.35
N VAL A 16 2.87 27.37 0.23
CA VAL A 16 2.84 25.90 0.04
C VAL A 16 2.94 25.12 1.36
N ARG A 17 3.23 25.79 2.47
CA ARG A 17 3.47 25.16 3.78
C ARG A 17 2.36 24.19 4.15
N HIS A 18 1.10 24.60 4.02
CA HIS A 18 -0.05 23.75 4.36
C HIS A 18 -0.15 22.49 3.48
N HIS A 19 0.29 22.53 2.22
CA HIS A 19 0.33 21.34 1.37
C HIS A 19 1.47 20.39 1.75
N ILE A 20 2.61 20.94 2.19
CA ILE A 20 3.75 20.14 2.65
C ILE A 20 3.41 19.50 4.00
N GLU A 21 2.95 20.30 4.96
CA GLU A 21 2.59 19.84 6.31
C GLU A 21 1.44 18.83 6.29
N SER A 22 0.45 18.99 5.40
CA SER A 22 -0.62 17.99 5.26
C SER A 22 -0.13 16.68 4.66
N PHE A 23 0.85 16.73 3.75
CA PHE A 23 1.47 15.53 3.20
C PHE A 23 2.39 14.85 4.22
N ASP A 24 3.17 15.62 4.98
CA ASP A 24 4.02 15.10 6.06
C ASP A 24 3.15 14.47 7.17
N TYR A 25 2.04 15.10 7.56
CA TYR A 25 1.06 14.51 8.48
C TYR A 25 0.46 13.20 7.94
N MET A 26 0.16 13.15 6.63
CA MET A 26 -0.31 11.91 5.99
C MET A 26 0.76 10.80 6.02
N LEU A 27 2.03 11.14 5.92
CA LEU A 27 3.13 10.19 5.99
C LEU A 27 3.40 9.72 7.43
N ASP A 28 3.39 10.62 8.41
CA ASP A 28 3.74 10.30 9.79
C ASP A 28 2.59 9.60 10.53
N GLU A 29 1.36 10.12 10.39
CA GLU A 29 0.19 9.64 11.11
C GLU A 29 -0.81 8.91 10.19
N GLY A 30 -0.96 9.37 8.95
CA GLY A 30 -1.92 8.81 7.99
C GLY A 30 -1.62 7.37 7.55
N LEU A 31 -0.36 6.93 7.67
CA LEU A 31 0.03 5.53 7.48
C LEU A 31 -0.56 4.60 8.56
N SER A 32 -0.80 5.13 9.77
CA SER A 32 -1.49 4.40 10.85
C SER A 32 -3.01 4.31 10.57
N GLU A 33 -3.58 5.36 9.98
CA GLU A 33 -5.01 5.49 9.62
C GLU A 33 -5.33 4.98 8.20
N MET A 34 -4.37 4.33 7.56
CA MET A 34 -4.39 4.03 6.13
C MET A 34 -5.63 3.23 5.70
N PHE A 35 -6.15 2.36 6.57
CA PHE A 35 -7.33 1.54 6.29
C PHE A 35 -8.61 2.39 6.25
N ASP A 36 -8.80 3.26 7.24
CA ASP A 36 -9.88 4.25 7.25
C ASP A 36 -9.77 5.22 6.08
N HIS A 37 -8.56 5.67 5.77
CA HIS A 37 -8.32 6.48 4.59
C HIS A 37 -8.72 5.73 3.32
N CYS A 38 -8.41 4.43 3.20
CA CYS A 38 -8.81 3.62 2.05
C CYS A 38 -10.34 3.54 1.90
N ARG A 39 -11.07 3.36 3.01
CA ARG A 39 -12.54 3.36 3.07
C ARG A 39 -13.13 4.72 2.64
N GLN A 40 -12.63 5.82 3.21
CA GLN A 40 -13.15 7.17 2.97
C GLN A 40 -12.78 7.72 1.58
N ALA A 41 -11.54 7.52 1.14
CA ALA A 41 -11.02 8.02 -0.14
C ALA A 41 -11.46 7.17 -1.34
N LYS A 42 -12.20 6.07 -1.13
CA LYS A 42 -12.66 5.15 -2.17
C LYS A 42 -11.51 4.54 -2.98
N ILE A 43 -10.38 4.27 -2.32
CA ILE A 43 -9.21 3.62 -2.92
C ILE A 43 -9.12 2.16 -2.47
N SER A 44 -8.26 1.38 -3.13
CA SER A 44 -8.07 -0.04 -2.81
C SER A 44 -6.83 -0.24 -1.93
N TYR A 45 -6.96 -1.06 -0.89
CA TYR A 45 -5.81 -1.47 -0.10
C TYR A 45 -5.01 -2.53 -0.87
N THR A 46 -3.86 -2.11 -1.41
CA THR A 46 -3.05 -2.92 -2.33
C THR A 46 -1.58 -2.87 -1.95
N GLY A 47 -0.85 -3.92 -2.35
CA GLY A 47 0.60 -4.02 -2.20
C GLY A 47 1.27 -4.37 -3.53
N LYS A 48 2.55 -3.99 -3.68
CA LYS A 48 3.32 -4.25 -4.91
C LYS A 48 3.57 -5.75 -5.09
N LEU A 49 3.18 -6.29 -6.24
CA LEU A 49 3.48 -7.66 -6.64
C LEU A 49 4.80 -7.67 -7.41
N MET A 50 5.86 -8.15 -6.77
CA MET A 50 7.17 -8.30 -7.38
C MET A 50 7.45 -9.78 -7.60
N ALA A 51 7.92 -10.17 -8.79
CA ALA A 51 8.41 -11.52 -9.04
C ALA A 51 9.72 -11.49 -9.81
N ASP A 52 10.58 -12.47 -9.53
CA ASP A 52 11.81 -12.68 -10.26
C ASP A 52 11.51 -13.59 -11.44
N VAL A 53 11.80 -13.10 -12.65
CA VAL A 53 11.57 -13.80 -13.91
C VAL A 53 12.91 -14.24 -14.46
N GLU A 54 13.00 -15.52 -14.79
CA GLU A 54 14.18 -16.13 -15.40
C GLU A 54 13.89 -16.42 -16.87
N PHE A 55 14.65 -15.77 -17.77
CA PHE A 55 14.59 -16.01 -19.20
C PHE A 55 15.73 -16.93 -19.62
N GLN A 56 15.37 -18.07 -20.21
CA GLN A 56 16.30 -18.98 -20.86
C GLN A 56 16.05 -18.94 -22.36
N TYR A 57 17.05 -18.53 -23.14
CA TYR A 57 16.98 -18.55 -24.59
C TYR A 57 17.37 -19.94 -25.11
N LEU A 58 16.78 -20.36 -26.24
CA LEU A 58 17.01 -21.68 -26.84
C LEU A 58 18.40 -21.85 -27.46
N ASP A 59 19.18 -20.76 -27.58
CA ASP A 59 20.52 -20.81 -28.14
C ASP A 59 21.50 -21.48 -27.17
N ALA A 60 22.21 -22.50 -27.67
CA ALA A 60 23.18 -23.27 -26.90
C ALA A 60 24.29 -22.34 -26.36
N GLY A 61 24.29 -22.14 -25.03
CA GLY A 61 25.28 -21.29 -24.33
C GLY A 61 24.81 -19.88 -23.99
N SER A 62 23.53 -19.54 -24.21
CA SER A 62 22.99 -18.24 -23.82
C SER A 62 22.91 -18.07 -22.28
N PRO A 63 23.28 -16.89 -21.75
CA PRO A 63 23.21 -16.63 -20.32
C PRO A 63 21.75 -16.55 -19.86
N VAL A 64 21.48 -17.18 -18.71
CA VAL A 64 20.19 -17.09 -18.02
C VAL A 64 20.03 -15.67 -17.46
N VAL A 65 19.04 -14.93 -17.98
CA VAL A 65 18.76 -13.55 -17.53
C VAL A 65 17.73 -13.61 -16.41
N ARG A 66 18.11 -13.14 -15.21
CA ARG A 66 17.21 -12.99 -14.07
C ARG A 66 16.91 -11.52 -13.85
N GLU A 67 15.63 -11.16 -13.98
CA GLU A 67 15.18 -9.79 -13.78
C GLU A 67 13.99 -9.75 -12.83
N ARG A 68 13.97 -8.73 -11.97
CA ARG A 68 12.90 -8.53 -11.00
C ARG A 68 11.83 -7.62 -11.58
N PHE A 69 10.67 -8.17 -11.88
CA PHE A 69 9.55 -7.45 -12.46
C PHE A 69 8.52 -7.03 -11.42
N ASN A 70 7.98 -5.82 -11.62
CA ASN A 70 6.80 -5.34 -10.92
C ASN A 70 5.56 -5.66 -11.76
N PHE A 71 4.70 -6.54 -11.26
CA PHE A 71 3.44 -6.94 -11.89
C PHE A 71 2.25 -6.04 -11.48
N GLY A 72 2.53 -4.92 -10.81
CA GLY A 72 1.53 -3.94 -10.41
C GLY A 72 1.08 -4.10 -8.97
N GLN A 73 -0.15 -3.68 -8.71
CA GLN A 73 -0.74 -3.64 -7.38
C GLN A 73 -1.69 -4.82 -7.17
N PHE A 74 -1.49 -5.56 -6.10
CA PHE A 74 -2.31 -6.71 -5.72
C PHE A 74 -3.07 -6.42 -4.42
N PRO A 75 -4.38 -6.69 -4.35
CA PRO A 75 -5.16 -6.50 -3.12
C PRO A 75 -4.59 -7.29 -1.93
N VAL A 76 -4.42 -6.63 -0.79
CA VAL A 76 -3.94 -7.28 0.43
C VAL A 76 -5.12 -7.52 1.35
N MET A 77 -5.25 -8.75 1.85
CA MET A 77 -6.31 -9.10 2.80
C MET A 77 -5.96 -8.59 4.20
N LEU A 78 -6.94 -8.01 4.88
CA LEU A 78 -6.76 -7.48 6.23
C LEU A 78 -6.40 -8.57 7.24
N LYS A 79 -5.53 -8.23 8.18
CA LYS A 79 -4.93 -9.10 9.23
C LYS A 79 -4.13 -10.30 8.74
N THR A 80 -3.84 -10.40 7.44
CA THR A 80 -2.90 -11.41 6.93
C THR A 80 -1.44 -10.99 7.12
N ARG A 81 -0.50 -11.89 6.81
CA ARG A 81 0.96 -11.66 6.97
C ARG A 81 1.54 -10.46 6.22
N ARG A 82 0.82 -9.93 5.24
CA ARG A 82 1.26 -8.77 4.43
C ARG A 82 0.54 -7.49 4.82
N CYS A 83 -0.36 -7.55 5.80
CA CYS A 83 -1.14 -6.42 6.29
C CYS A 83 -0.50 -5.81 7.54
N HIS A 84 -0.59 -4.48 7.70
CA HIS A 84 -0.08 -3.78 8.89
C HIS A 84 -0.80 -4.17 10.20
N LEU A 85 -2.01 -4.74 10.11
CA LEU A 85 -2.77 -5.24 11.27
C LEU A 85 -2.37 -6.66 11.70
N GLN A 86 -1.32 -7.24 11.10
CA GLN A 86 -0.84 -8.58 11.45
C GLN A 86 -0.46 -8.64 12.94
N GLY A 87 -1.14 -9.50 13.69
CA GLY A 87 -0.83 -9.73 15.11
C GLY A 87 -1.03 -8.51 16.02
N ALA A 88 -1.78 -7.51 15.57
CA ALA A 88 -2.16 -6.38 16.42
C ALA A 88 -3.08 -6.85 17.54
N ASP A 89 -2.78 -6.43 18.77
CA ASP A 89 -3.65 -6.60 19.92
C ASP A 89 -4.75 -5.53 19.93
N SER A 90 -5.73 -5.66 20.83
CA SER A 90 -6.86 -4.74 20.90
C SER A 90 -6.43 -3.29 21.15
N GLN A 91 -5.39 -3.06 21.95
CA GLN A 91 -4.86 -1.72 22.20
C GLN A 91 -4.22 -1.12 20.95
N LYS A 92 -3.41 -1.90 20.23
CA LYS A 92 -2.79 -1.45 18.98
C LYS A 92 -3.84 -1.21 17.89
N LEU A 93 -4.88 -2.05 17.78
CA LEU A 93 -5.98 -1.82 16.84
C LEU A 93 -6.66 -0.47 17.08
N VAL A 94 -7.01 -0.18 18.34
CA VAL A 94 -7.59 1.12 18.72
C VAL A 94 -6.64 2.28 18.39
N SER A 95 -5.33 2.11 18.62
CA SER A 95 -4.34 3.15 18.26
C SER A 95 -4.24 3.40 16.76
N LEU A 96 -4.50 2.38 15.94
CA LEU A 96 -4.53 2.46 14.47
C LEU A 96 -5.90 2.91 13.94
N LYS A 97 -6.79 3.39 14.82
CA LYS A 97 -8.19 3.75 14.52
C LYS A 97 -9.04 2.62 13.94
N GLU A 98 -8.62 1.38 14.13
CA GLU A 98 -9.42 0.20 13.77
C GLU A 98 -10.26 -0.27 14.95
N GLU A 99 -11.27 -1.10 14.66
CA GLU A 99 -12.09 -1.70 15.70
C GLU A 99 -11.24 -2.62 16.59
N ALA A 100 -11.41 -2.52 17.92
CA ALA A 100 -10.67 -3.33 18.90
C ALA A 100 -10.83 -4.84 18.68
N ALA A 101 -11.94 -5.25 18.07
CA ALA A 101 -12.29 -6.62 17.73
C ALA A 101 -12.29 -6.89 16.21
N GLU A 102 -11.58 -6.07 15.41
CA GLU A 102 -11.45 -6.27 13.96
C GLU A 102 -11.00 -7.70 13.67
N MET A 103 -11.74 -8.42 12.82
CA MET A 103 -11.53 -9.85 12.56
C MET A 103 -10.64 -10.10 11.33
N GLY A 104 -10.59 -9.15 10.39
CA GLY A 104 -9.89 -9.27 9.11
C GLY A 104 -10.54 -10.30 8.19
N GLY A 105 -9.78 -10.78 7.20
CA GLY A 105 -10.26 -11.81 6.26
C GLY A 105 -11.02 -11.28 5.04
N TYR A 106 -11.09 -9.97 4.87
CA TYR A 106 -11.68 -9.30 3.72
C TYR A 106 -10.67 -8.36 3.03
N PHE A 107 -11.07 -7.80 1.90
CA PHE A 107 -10.28 -6.86 1.10
C PHE A 107 -11.01 -5.53 1.03
N ILE A 108 -10.26 -4.42 1.03
CA ILE A 108 -10.80 -3.09 0.74
C ILE A 108 -10.54 -2.80 -0.74
N LEU A 109 -11.60 -2.78 -1.55
CA LEU A 109 -11.54 -2.52 -2.99
C LEU A 109 -12.40 -1.30 -3.32
N ASN A 110 -11.77 -0.23 -3.79
CA ASN A 110 -12.40 1.05 -4.09
C ASN A 110 -13.24 1.59 -2.90
N GLY A 111 -12.70 1.48 -1.70
CA GLY A 111 -13.36 1.81 -0.43
C GLY A 111 -14.45 0.85 0.02
N LEU A 112 -14.72 -0.23 -0.73
CA LEU A 112 -15.72 -1.24 -0.35
C LEU A 112 -15.05 -2.47 0.24
N GLU A 113 -15.60 -2.96 1.35
CA GLU A 113 -15.17 -4.20 1.96
C GLU A 113 -15.78 -5.39 1.19
N ARG A 114 -14.92 -6.27 0.70
CA ARG A 114 -15.30 -7.44 -0.08
C ARG A 114 -14.69 -8.70 0.49
N VAL A 115 -15.53 -9.72 0.66
CA VAL A 115 -15.11 -11.04 1.13
C VAL A 115 -15.26 -12.06 0.01
N PHE A 116 -14.28 -12.96 -0.14
CA PHE A 116 -14.48 -14.15 -0.97
C PHE A 116 -15.35 -15.13 -0.21
N ARG A 117 -16.47 -15.50 -0.80
CA ARG A 117 -17.34 -16.53 -0.24
C ARG A 117 -16.82 -17.90 -0.64
N SER A 118 -16.84 -18.83 0.31
CA SER A 118 -16.59 -20.23 0.00
C SER A 118 -17.64 -20.73 -0.99
N VAL A 119 -17.17 -21.40 -2.04
CA VAL A 119 -18.04 -22.01 -3.05
C VAL A 119 -18.10 -23.50 -2.80
N ILE A 120 -19.31 -24.05 -2.73
CA ILE A 120 -19.52 -25.50 -2.70
C ILE A 120 -19.46 -25.99 -4.14
N LEU A 121 -18.42 -26.75 -4.46
CA LEU A 121 -18.22 -27.33 -5.79
C LEU A 121 -18.60 -28.82 -5.77
N PRO A 122 -19.17 -29.35 -6.86
CA PRO A 122 -19.35 -30.80 -6.99
C PRO A 122 -17.98 -31.48 -7.00
N LYS A 123 -17.92 -32.69 -6.44
CA LYS A 123 -16.70 -33.51 -6.47
C LYS A 123 -16.26 -33.72 -7.93
N GLN A 124 -15.05 -33.29 -8.27
CA GLN A 124 -14.43 -33.63 -9.54
C GLN A 124 -13.80 -35.03 -9.41
N ASN A 125 -13.95 -35.83 -10.47
CA ASN A 125 -13.53 -37.24 -10.53
C ASN A 125 -12.03 -37.37 -10.75
#